data_AF-A0A1S2NHM6-F1
#
_entry.id   AF-A0A1S2NHM6-F1
#
_cell.length_a   1.000
_cell.length_b   1.000
_cell.length_c   1.000
_cell.angle_alpha   90.00
_cell.angle_beta   90.00
_cell.angle_gamma   90.00
#
_symmetry.space_group_name_H-M   'P 1'
#
loop_
_entity.id
_entity.type
_entity.pdbx_description
1 polymer ?
#
loop_
_entity_poly.entity_id
_entity_poly.type
_entity_poly.pdbx_seq_one_letter_code
_entity_poly.pdbx_strand_id
1 'polypeptide(L)'
;MLTILAYSMVVVFMFLIMTKRLPALVALIVVPIAFGLIGGFGAGLGPMMLEGIRSLAPTGVMLMFAILYFGIMIDAGLFDPIVRIILKLVQGDPMKIVVGTAALAMFISLDGDGATTYMITVSAMLPLYMRLGMSRLTMACVIMLAGGVMNILPWGGPTARAATALGVDVSDIFVPMILPMAVTAVWVMFVAWVLGMRERKRLGTVSLPGQASVKKPATVLQPAFPELAVAGAMNGTTGQWSAAPGAAAHGGNVHAFSTGRIEAQPGAAVGPDGSGGSGGGDEPPVGVSSPDTARPRLIW
;
A
#
# COMPACT_ATOMS: atom_id res chain seq x y z
N MET A 1 37.80 -12.84 11.48
CA MET A 1 37.77 -12.18 10.15
C MET A 1 36.40 -12.29 9.49
N LEU A 2 35.86 -13.50 9.27
CA LEU A 2 34.52 -13.73 8.67
C LEU A 2 33.36 -13.08 9.43
N THR A 3 33.37 -13.11 10.76
CA THR A 3 32.31 -12.50 11.59
C THR A 3 32.24 -10.98 11.41
N ILE A 4 33.39 -10.31 11.32
CA ILE A 4 33.48 -8.86 11.06
C ILE A 4 32.90 -8.56 9.68
N LEU A 5 33.23 -9.38 8.68
CA LEU A 5 32.73 -9.25 7.31
C LEU A 5 31.21 -9.43 7.25
N ALA A 6 30.65 -10.40 7.97
CA ALA A 6 29.20 -10.62 8.06
C ALA A 6 28.45 -9.46 8.73
N TYR A 7 28.93 -8.95 9.87
CA TYR A 7 28.30 -7.78 10.50
C TYR A 7 28.44 -6.51 9.64
N SER A 8 29.60 -6.33 9.00
CA SER A 8 29.83 -5.22 8.06
C SER A 8 28.87 -5.29 6.87
N MET A 9 28.60 -6.49 6.36
CA MET A 9 27.63 -6.72 5.29
C MET A 9 26.22 -6.29 5.70
N VAL A 10 25.77 -6.66 6.91
CA VAL A 10 24.46 -6.25 7.45
C VAL A 10 24.38 -4.73 7.62
N VAL A 11 25.44 -4.10 8.13
CA VAL A 11 25.49 -2.63 8.31
C VAL A 11 25.42 -1.92 6.96
N VAL A 12 26.19 -2.36 5.96
CA VAL A 12 26.17 -1.78 4.61
C VAL A 12 24.81 -1.98 3.96
N PHE A 13 24.24 -3.19 4.05
CA PHE A 13 22.91 -3.49 3.54
C PHE A 13 21.84 -2.57 4.17
N MET A 14 21.86 -2.43 5.50
CA MET A 14 20.94 -1.56 6.22
C MET A 14 21.13 -0.09 5.82
N PHE A 15 22.38 0.37 5.73
CA PHE A 15 22.71 1.73 5.30
C PHE A 15 22.18 2.02 3.88
N LEU A 16 22.38 1.11 2.93
CA LEU A 16 21.91 1.25 1.54
C LEU A 16 20.39 1.37 1.45
N ILE A 17 19.66 0.57 2.23
CA ILE A 17 18.19 0.60 2.27
C ILE A 17 17.68 1.86 2.99
N MET A 18 18.23 2.19 4.15
CA MET A 18 17.81 3.38 4.92
C MET A 18 18.07 4.68 4.16
N THR A 19 19.16 4.75 3.40
CA THR A 19 19.48 5.91 2.55
C THR A 19 18.64 5.96 1.27
N LYS A 20 17.77 4.96 1.03
CA LYS A 20 16.91 4.84 -0.17
C LYS A 20 17.66 4.96 -1.50
N ARG A 21 18.96 4.65 -1.51
CA ARG A 21 19.83 4.79 -2.70
C ARG A 21 19.64 3.66 -3.69
N LEU A 22 19.22 2.49 -3.21
CA LEU A 22 18.94 1.30 -4.01
C LEU A 22 17.57 0.72 -3.64
N PRO A 23 16.82 0.16 -4.60
CA PRO A 23 15.67 -0.68 -4.29
C PRO A 23 16.09 -1.87 -3.42
N ALA A 24 15.25 -2.27 -2.48
CA ALA A 24 15.57 -3.32 -1.51
C ALA A 24 16.00 -4.64 -2.19
N LEU A 25 15.34 -5.03 -3.27
CA LEU A 25 15.67 -6.23 -4.05
C LEU A 25 17.09 -6.15 -4.64
N VAL A 26 17.49 -4.97 -5.15
CA VAL A 26 18.84 -4.75 -5.70
C VAL A 26 19.88 -4.83 -4.60
N ALA A 27 19.61 -4.22 -3.44
CA ALA A 27 20.51 -4.27 -2.29
C ALA A 27 20.69 -5.72 -1.77
N LEU A 28 19.61 -6.52 -1.76
CA LEU A 28 19.64 -7.93 -1.36
C LEU A 28 20.47 -8.82 -2.29
N ILE A 29 20.69 -8.42 -3.54
CA ILE A 29 21.51 -9.17 -4.51
C ILE A 29 22.95 -8.67 -4.50
N VAL A 30 23.14 -7.35 -4.65
CA VAL A 30 24.47 -6.76 -4.87
C VAL A 30 25.34 -6.86 -3.62
N VAL A 31 24.78 -6.65 -2.43
CA VAL A 31 25.56 -6.60 -1.19
C VAL A 31 26.17 -7.97 -0.84
N PRO A 32 25.41 -9.10 -0.80
CA PRO A 32 26.02 -10.41 -0.57
C PRO A 32 27.08 -10.78 -1.62
N ILE A 33 26.85 -10.43 -2.90
CA ILE A 33 27.81 -10.72 -3.97
C ILE A 33 29.11 -9.94 -3.77
N ALA A 34 29.04 -8.63 -3.50
CA ALA A 34 30.22 -7.81 -3.24
C ALA A 34 31.02 -8.32 -2.03
N PHE A 35 30.35 -8.63 -0.93
CA PHE A 35 31.00 -9.15 0.28
C PHE A 35 31.57 -10.57 0.08
N GLY A 36 30.91 -11.42 -0.70
CA GLY A 36 31.44 -12.74 -1.08
C GLY A 36 32.69 -12.67 -1.94
N LEU A 37 32.77 -11.70 -2.86
CA LEU A 37 33.98 -11.43 -3.65
C LEU A 37 35.13 -10.90 -2.77
N ILE A 38 34.85 -9.95 -1.87
CA ILE A 38 35.84 -9.42 -0.90
C ILE A 38 36.33 -10.53 0.05
N GLY A 39 35.44 -11.45 0.43
CA GLY A 39 35.77 -12.59 1.29
C GLY A 39 36.58 -13.69 0.61
N GLY A 40 36.90 -13.57 -0.69
CA GLY A 40 37.66 -14.56 -1.45
C GLY A 40 36.83 -15.77 -1.94
N PHE A 41 35.50 -15.73 -1.81
CA PHE A 41 34.60 -16.83 -2.19
C PHE A 41 34.14 -16.79 -3.65
N GLY A 42 34.77 -15.99 -4.51
CA GLY A 42 34.32 -15.74 -5.88
C GLY A 42 34.06 -17.00 -6.73
N ALA A 43 34.95 -18.00 -6.66
CA ALA A 43 34.78 -19.27 -7.39
C ALA A 43 33.68 -20.19 -6.80
N GLY A 44 33.32 -19.99 -5.53
CA GLY A 44 32.28 -20.76 -4.82
C GLY A 44 30.92 -20.09 -4.78
N LEU A 45 30.79 -18.85 -5.26
CA LEU A 45 29.53 -18.10 -5.22
C LEU A 45 28.40 -18.80 -5.98
N GLY A 46 28.67 -19.33 -7.17
CA GLY A 46 27.66 -20.02 -7.98
C GLY A 46 27.00 -21.21 -7.24
N PRO A 47 27.79 -22.18 -6.76
CA PRO A 47 27.29 -23.28 -5.92
C PRO A 47 26.54 -22.81 -4.67
N MET A 48 27.07 -21.83 -3.93
CA MET A 48 26.40 -21.28 -2.74
C MET A 48 25.05 -20.63 -3.06
N MET A 49 24.96 -19.90 -4.18
CA MET A 49 23.72 -19.30 -4.65
C MET A 49 22.69 -20.37 -5.04
N LEU A 50 23.12 -21.42 -5.76
CA LEU A 50 22.24 -22.53 -6.13
C LEU A 50 21.74 -23.30 -4.91
N GLU A 51 22.60 -23.52 -3.92
CA GLU A 51 22.24 -24.15 -2.66
C GLU A 51 21.22 -23.30 -1.88
N GLY A 52 21.44 -21.98 -1.80
CA GLY A 52 20.48 -21.06 -1.20
C GLY A 52 19.13 -21.02 -1.92
N ILE A 53 19.12 -21.07 -3.26
CA ILE A 53 17.88 -21.17 -4.04
C ILE A 53 17.18 -22.50 -3.75
N ARG A 54 17.91 -23.62 -3.71
CA ARG A 54 17.32 -24.94 -3.41
C ARG A 54 16.71 -25.01 -2.01
N SER A 55 17.37 -24.44 -1.00
CA SER A 55 16.83 -24.41 0.36
C SER A 55 15.58 -23.53 0.48
N LEU A 56 15.50 -22.46 -0.32
CA LEU A 56 14.37 -21.53 -0.34
C LEU A 56 13.23 -21.96 -1.27
N ALA A 57 13.47 -22.87 -2.21
CA ALA A 57 12.52 -23.21 -3.26
C ALA A 57 11.16 -23.73 -2.75
N PRO A 58 11.09 -24.67 -1.78
CA PRO A 58 9.80 -25.14 -1.26
C PRO A 58 8.98 -24.01 -0.62
N THR A 59 9.64 -23.15 0.16
CA THR A 59 9.02 -21.97 0.77
C THR A 59 8.54 -20.99 -0.28
N GLY A 60 9.35 -20.71 -1.30
CA GLY A 60 9.00 -19.80 -2.40
C GLY A 60 7.80 -20.29 -3.22
N VAL A 61 7.70 -21.59 -3.49
CA VAL A 61 6.55 -22.19 -4.19
C VAL A 61 5.28 -22.05 -3.35
N MET A 62 5.35 -22.31 -2.04
CA MET A 62 4.22 -22.12 -1.13
C MET A 62 3.74 -20.66 -1.11
N LEU A 63 4.67 -19.71 -1.05
CA LEU A 63 4.35 -18.27 -1.09
C LEU A 63 3.71 -17.86 -2.42
N MET A 64 4.28 -18.30 -3.55
CA MET A 64 3.74 -17.98 -4.88
C MET A 64 2.34 -18.55 -5.05
N PHE A 65 2.10 -19.79 -4.61
CA PHE A 65 0.78 -20.40 -4.60
C PHE A 65 -0.21 -19.58 -3.77
N ALA A 66 0.14 -19.20 -2.54
CA ALA A 66 -0.75 -18.43 -1.68
C ALA A 66 -1.08 -17.06 -2.28
N ILE A 67 -0.08 -16.31 -2.77
CA ILE A 67 -0.28 -15.00 -3.40
C ILE A 67 -1.20 -15.12 -4.62
N LEU A 68 -0.99 -16.11 -5.49
CA LEU A 68 -1.84 -16.33 -6.66
C LEU A 68 -3.25 -16.78 -6.29
N TYR A 69 -3.39 -17.68 -5.31
CA TYR A 69 -4.67 -18.18 -4.85
C TYR A 69 -5.51 -17.05 -4.24
N PHE A 70 -4.95 -16.29 -3.29
CA PHE A 70 -5.64 -15.17 -2.68
C PHE A 70 -5.86 -14.01 -3.67
N GLY A 71 -4.91 -13.76 -4.58
CA GLY A 71 -5.08 -12.80 -5.67
C GLY A 71 -6.30 -13.12 -6.55
N ILE A 72 -6.41 -14.37 -7.02
CA ILE A 72 -7.58 -14.83 -7.80
C ILE A 72 -8.87 -14.70 -6.98
N MET A 73 -8.85 -15.02 -5.68
CA MET A 73 -10.04 -14.88 -4.83
C MET A 73 -10.46 -13.42 -4.61
N ILE A 74 -9.51 -12.50 -4.52
CA ILE A 74 -9.75 -11.06 -4.48
C ILE A 74 -10.43 -10.63 -5.78
N ASP A 75 -9.86 -11.00 -6.93
CA ASP A 75 -10.36 -10.64 -8.26
C ASP A 75 -11.75 -11.26 -8.54
N ALA A 76 -11.99 -12.47 -8.04
CA ALA A 76 -13.28 -13.16 -8.15
C ALA A 76 -14.37 -12.54 -7.24
N GLY A 77 -14.00 -11.63 -6.35
CA GLY A 77 -14.94 -10.91 -5.51
C GLY A 77 -15.29 -11.60 -4.19
N LEU A 78 -14.44 -12.51 -3.67
CA LEU A 78 -14.71 -13.28 -2.45
C LEU A 78 -15.08 -12.37 -1.25
N PHE A 79 -14.49 -11.18 -1.20
CA PHE A 79 -14.66 -10.24 -0.08
C PHE A 79 -15.88 -9.31 -0.23
N ASP A 80 -16.50 -9.23 -1.41
CA ASP A 80 -17.65 -8.33 -1.66
C ASP A 80 -18.87 -8.62 -0.75
N PRO A 81 -19.24 -9.89 -0.49
CA PRO A 81 -20.32 -10.21 0.44
C PRO A 81 -19.99 -9.81 1.88
N ILE A 82 -18.73 -10.03 2.31
CA ILE A 82 -18.26 -9.72 3.65
C ILE A 82 -18.32 -8.21 3.89
N VAL A 83 -17.82 -7.42 2.94
CA VAL A 83 -17.91 -5.95 2.97
C VAL A 83 -19.37 -5.53 3.11
N ARG A 84 -20.28 -6.07 2.30
CA ARG A 84 -21.71 -5.74 2.38
C ARG A 84 -22.35 -6.07 3.72
N ILE A 85 -21.98 -7.21 4.33
CA ILE A 85 -22.46 -7.59 5.67
C ILE A 85 -21.98 -6.59 6.70
N ILE A 86 -20.69 -6.24 6.68
CA ILE A 86 -20.11 -5.26 7.60
C ILE A 86 -20.80 -3.90 7.43
N LEU A 87 -20.96 -3.42 6.20
CA LEU A 87 -21.67 -2.16 5.92
C LEU A 87 -23.10 -2.15 6.46
N LYS A 88 -23.84 -3.27 6.35
CA LYS A 88 -25.20 -3.41 6.91
C LYS A 88 -25.21 -3.42 8.44
N LEU A 89 -24.21 -4.03 9.07
CA LEU A 89 -24.14 -4.19 10.52
C LEU A 89 -23.82 -2.86 11.23
N VAL A 90 -23.10 -2.00 10.51
CA VAL A 90 -22.45 -0.83 11.06
C VAL A 90 -23.40 0.37 11.22
N GLN A 91 -24.45 0.49 10.40
CA GLN A 91 -25.60 1.40 10.54
C GLN A 91 -25.29 2.88 10.91
N GLY A 92 -24.05 3.35 10.70
CA GLY A 92 -23.63 4.73 11.01
C GLY A 92 -23.06 4.94 12.41
N ASP A 93 -22.93 3.90 13.25
CA ASP A 93 -22.25 4.02 14.55
C ASP A 93 -20.72 4.03 14.34
N PRO A 94 -20.01 5.13 14.68
CA PRO A 94 -18.55 5.23 14.56
C PRO A 94 -17.81 4.06 15.21
N MET A 95 -18.30 3.54 16.34
CA MET A 95 -17.68 2.41 17.01
C MET A 95 -17.74 1.15 16.15
N LYS A 96 -18.90 0.85 15.59
CA LYS A 96 -19.09 -0.34 14.75
C LYS A 96 -18.28 -0.23 13.47
N ILE A 97 -18.12 0.96 12.89
CA ILE A 97 -17.32 1.16 11.68
C ILE A 97 -15.86 0.78 11.93
N VAL A 98 -15.27 1.25 13.03
CA VAL A 98 -13.86 0.99 13.34
C VAL A 98 -13.64 -0.50 13.60
N VAL A 99 -14.53 -1.15 14.35
CA VAL A 99 -14.48 -2.60 14.58
C VAL A 99 -14.69 -3.40 13.29
N GLY A 100 -15.63 -2.96 12.44
CA GLY A 100 -15.85 -3.55 11.11
C GLY A 100 -14.64 -3.38 10.18
N THR A 101 -13.94 -2.26 10.27
CA THR A 101 -12.68 -2.00 9.54
C THR A 101 -11.60 -2.97 9.98
N ALA A 102 -11.46 -3.19 11.29
CA ALA A 102 -10.49 -4.15 11.85
C ALA A 102 -10.76 -5.57 11.37
N ALA A 103 -12.03 -6.00 11.47
CA ALA A 103 -12.44 -7.33 11.00
C ALA A 103 -12.19 -7.49 9.51
N LEU A 104 -12.60 -6.50 8.69
CA LEU A 104 -12.39 -6.54 7.25
C LEU A 104 -10.91 -6.62 6.89
N ALA A 105 -10.07 -5.79 7.53
CA ALA A 105 -8.62 -5.82 7.32
C ALA A 105 -8.02 -7.18 7.68
N MET A 106 -8.41 -7.79 8.80
CA MET A 106 -7.94 -9.13 9.19
C MET A 106 -8.36 -10.20 8.18
N PHE A 107 -9.59 -10.12 7.66
CA PHE A 107 -10.06 -11.06 6.64
C PHE A 107 -9.31 -10.93 5.32
N ILE A 108 -9.04 -9.70 4.86
CA ILE A 108 -8.32 -9.48 3.61
C ILE A 108 -6.84 -9.85 3.78
N SER A 109 -6.23 -9.49 4.92
CA SER A 109 -4.84 -9.83 5.25
C SER A 109 -4.55 -11.33 5.37
N LEU A 110 -5.57 -12.19 5.22
CA LEU A 110 -5.33 -13.61 4.96
C LEU A 110 -4.52 -13.84 3.67
N ASP A 111 -4.47 -12.88 2.74
CA ASP A 111 -3.56 -12.91 1.59
C ASP A 111 -2.08 -12.83 1.97
N GLY A 112 -1.76 -12.38 3.19
CA GLY A 112 -0.39 -12.17 3.67
C GLY A 112 0.29 -10.94 3.08
N ASP A 113 -0.43 -10.11 2.32
CA ASP A 113 0.08 -8.88 1.71
C ASP A 113 -0.56 -7.63 2.31
N GLY A 114 0.28 -6.85 3.00
CA GLY A 114 -0.14 -5.60 3.61
C GLY A 114 -0.53 -4.53 2.58
N ALA A 115 0.08 -4.52 1.39
CA ALA A 115 -0.20 -3.51 0.38
C ALA A 115 -1.62 -3.69 -0.20
N THR A 116 -1.96 -4.91 -0.60
CA THR A 116 -3.27 -5.28 -1.13
C THR A 116 -4.36 -5.13 -0.06
N THR A 117 -4.11 -5.58 1.18
CA THR A 117 -5.00 -5.33 2.32
C THR A 117 -5.34 -3.85 2.46
N TYR A 118 -4.31 -3.00 2.48
CA TYR A 118 -4.50 -1.57 2.69
C TYR A 118 -5.28 -0.95 1.54
N MET A 119 -4.94 -1.29 0.29
CA MET A 119 -5.63 -0.80 -0.90
C MET A 119 -7.12 -1.13 -0.88
N ILE A 120 -7.48 -2.39 -0.62
CA ILE A 120 -8.86 -2.87 -0.62
C ILE A 120 -9.66 -2.32 0.57
N THR A 121 -9.07 -2.37 1.77
CA THR A 121 -9.79 -1.94 2.97
C THR A 121 -10.04 -0.43 2.94
N VAL A 122 -9.06 0.35 2.48
CA VAL A 122 -9.20 1.80 2.34
C VAL A 122 -10.21 2.13 1.25
N SER A 123 -10.18 1.50 0.08
CA SER A 123 -11.15 1.79 -0.99
C SER A 123 -12.59 1.50 -0.54
N ALA A 124 -12.81 0.45 0.26
CA ALA A 124 -14.12 0.10 0.79
C ALA A 124 -14.58 1.02 1.94
N MET A 125 -13.69 1.37 2.87
CA MET A 125 -14.08 2.05 4.13
C MET A 125 -13.92 3.57 4.08
N LEU A 126 -12.99 4.10 3.28
CA LEU A 126 -12.72 5.54 3.22
C LEU A 126 -13.97 6.39 2.94
N PRO A 127 -14.88 6.02 2.01
CA PRO A 127 -16.10 6.80 1.77
C PRO A 127 -16.99 6.92 3.02
N LEU A 128 -17.04 5.90 3.89
CA LEU A 128 -17.79 5.94 5.13
C LEU A 128 -17.13 6.86 6.16
N TYR A 129 -15.81 6.75 6.32
CA TYR A 129 -15.06 7.59 7.25
C TYR A 129 -15.20 9.07 6.89
N MET A 130 -15.17 9.39 5.59
CA MET A 130 -15.38 10.76 5.12
C MET A 130 -16.81 11.27 5.34
N ARG A 131 -17.83 10.45 5.04
CA ARG A 131 -19.24 10.85 5.23
C ARG A 131 -19.61 11.14 6.68
N LEU A 132 -18.98 10.45 7.63
CA LEU A 132 -19.27 10.58 9.06
C LEU A 132 -18.29 11.48 9.80
N GLY A 133 -17.35 12.11 9.09
CA GLY A 133 -16.34 13.00 9.70
C GLY A 133 -15.37 12.27 10.65
N MET A 134 -15.15 10.97 10.43
CA MET A 134 -14.25 10.16 11.25
C MET A 134 -12.79 10.36 10.88
N SER A 135 -11.90 10.10 11.84
CA SER A 135 -10.46 10.22 11.62
C SER A 135 -9.92 9.12 10.71
N ARG A 136 -9.29 9.51 9.60
CA ARG A 136 -8.56 8.61 8.68
C ARG A 136 -7.33 7.97 9.34
N LEU A 137 -6.76 8.61 10.36
CA LEU A 137 -5.65 8.04 11.14
C LEU A 137 -6.11 6.82 11.94
N THR A 138 -7.33 6.85 12.48
CA THR A 138 -7.90 5.71 13.21
C THR A 138 -8.09 4.51 12.27
N MET A 139 -8.57 4.76 11.05
CA MET A 139 -8.65 3.75 9.99
C MET A 139 -7.27 3.14 9.70
N ALA A 140 -6.29 3.99 9.38
CA ALA A 140 -4.94 3.56 9.03
C ALA A 140 -4.27 2.75 10.16
N CYS A 141 -4.41 3.21 11.41
CA CYS A 141 -3.86 2.54 12.58
C CYS A 141 -4.44 1.13 12.74
N VAL A 142 -5.76 1.00 12.65
CA VAL A 142 -6.45 -0.29 12.81
C VAL A 142 -6.10 -1.26 11.69
N ILE A 143 -6.01 -0.78 10.44
CA ILE A 143 -5.58 -1.63 9.30
C ILE A 143 -4.14 -2.10 9.50
N MET A 144 -3.23 -1.22 9.90
CA MET A 144 -1.83 -1.59 10.17
C MET A 144 -1.71 -2.59 11.33
N LEU A 145 -2.52 -2.44 12.37
CA LEU A 145 -2.54 -3.35 13.50
C LEU A 145 -3.04 -4.76 13.09
N ALA A 146 -4.09 -4.81 12.27
CA ALA A 146 -4.61 -6.05 11.70
C ALA A 146 -3.58 -6.74 10.79
N GLY A 147 -2.95 -5.99 9.90
CA GLY A 147 -1.91 -6.50 9.01
C GLY A 147 -0.68 -7.03 9.75
N GLY A 148 -0.32 -6.39 10.88
CA GLY A 148 0.78 -6.86 11.74
C GLY A 148 0.51 -8.25 12.34
N VAL A 149 -0.72 -8.52 12.79
CA VAL A 149 -1.10 -9.83 13.34
C VAL A 149 -1.11 -10.91 12.25
N MET A 150 -1.69 -10.59 11.08
CA MET A 150 -1.80 -11.54 9.99
C MET A 150 -0.47 -11.81 9.27
N ASN A 151 0.58 -11.05 9.54
CA ASN A 151 1.89 -11.30 8.94
C ASN A 151 2.58 -12.60 9.42
N ILE A 152 2.03 -13.26 10.45
CA ILE A 152 2.51 -14.53 11.01
C ILE A 152 2.00 -15.75 10.24
N LEU A 153 1.08 -15.56 9.28
CA LEU A 153 0.55 -16.62 8.43
C LEU A 153 1.67 -17.47 7.81
N PRO A 154 1.40 -18.75 7.48
CA PRO A 154 2.47 -19.64 7.01
C PRO A 154 3.04 -19.18 5.66
N TRP A 155 2.23 -18.48 4.86
CA TRP A 155 2.66 -17.80 3.64
C TRP A 155 3.02 -16.32 3.87
N GLY A 156 3.20 -15.89 5.11
CA GLY A 156 3.69 -14.56 5.46
C GLY A 156 5.20 -14.46 5.27
N GLY A 157 5.67 -13.29 4.82
CA GLY A 157 7.09 -13.04 4.58
C GLY A 157 8.02 -13.32 5.78
N PRO A 158 7.71 -12.89 7.01
CA PRO A 158 8.53 -13.17 8.19
C PRO A 158 8.55 -14.64 8.58
N THR A 159 7.41 -15.33 8.53
CA THR A 159 7.32 -16.76 8.88
C THR A 159 8.14 -17.59 7.89
N ALA A 160 8.04 -17.30 6.59
CA ALA A 160 8.87 -17.92 5.57
C ALA A 160 10.38 -17.69 5.79
N ARG A 161 10.78 -16.47 6.17
CA ARG A 161 12.18 -16.16 6.49
C ARG A 161 12.64 -16.86 7.78
N ALA A 162 11.79 -16.94 8.79
CA ALA A 162 12.09 -17.63 10.04
C ALA A 162 12.24 -19.15 9.83
N ALA A 163 11.34 -19.77 9.05
CA ALA A 163 11.41 -21.18 8.68
C ALA A 163 12.72 -21.51 7.96
N THR A 164 13.10 -20.69 6.99
CA THR A 164 14.37 -20.86 6.26
C THR A 164 15.58 -20.70 7.18
N ALA A 165 15.57 -19.72 8.07
CA ALA A 165 16.69 -19.47 8.99
C ALA A 165 16.86 -20.58 10.03
N LEU A 166 15.75 -21.21 10.46
CA LEU A 166 15.73 -22.30 11.43
C LEU A 166 15.90 -23.69 10.78
N GLY A 167 15.73 -23.79 9.46
CA GLY A 167 15.78 -25.07 8.75
C GLY A 167 14.63 -26.01 9.10
N VAL A 168 13.48 -25.46 9.48
CA VAL A 168 12.27 -26.21 9.88
C VAL A 168 11.13 -25.94 8.92
N ASP A 169 10.15 -26.83 8.89
CA ASP A 169 8.94 -26.61 8.11
C ASP A 169 8.11 -25.47 8.69
N VAL A 170 7.45 -24.72 7.81
CA VAL A 170 6.60 -23.58 8.15
C VAL A 170 5.46 -24.01 9.10
N SER A 171 4.94 -25.22 8.94
CA SER A 171 3.87 -25.78 9.79
C SER A 171 4.30 -25.89 11.26
N ASP A 172 5.57 -26.24 11.50
CA ASP A 172 6.09 -26.46 12.85
C ASP A 172 6.23 -25.14 13.62
N ILE A 173 6.42 -24.03 12.88
CA ILE A 173 6.39 -22.67 13.44
C ILE A 173 4.96 -22.18 13.59
N PHE A 174 4.10 -22.43 12.60
CA PHE A 174 2.75 -21.87 12.55
C PHE A 174 1.82 -22.48 13.60
N VAL A 175 1.82 -23.80 13.78
CA VAL A 175 0.88 -24.49 14.69
C VAL A 175 0.97 -23.97 16.14
N PRO A 176 2.16 -23.81 16.74
CA PRO A 176 2.31 -23.17 18.04
C PRO A 176 1.90 -21.69 18.07
N MET A 177 1.98 -20.99 16.93
CA MET A 177 1.64 -19.57 16.80
C MET A 177 0.14 -19.28 16.65
N ILE A 178 -0.70 -20.31 16.40
CA ILE A 178 -2.16 -20.14 16.27
C ILE A 178 -2.75 -19.49 17.54
N LEU A 179 -2.33 -19.93 18.73
CA LEU A 179 -2.85 -19.39 19.98
C LEU A 179 -2.44 -17.92 20.20
N PRO A 180 -1.16 -17.53 20.06
CA PRO A 180 -0.75 -16.12 20.02
C PRO A 180 -1.50 -15.29 18.96
N MET A 181 -1.73 -15.83 17.76
CA MET A 181 -2.48 -15.13 16.71
C MET A 181 -3.93 -14.88 17.12
N ALA A 182 -4.60 -15.85 17.76
CA ALA A 182 -5.95 -15.67 18.26
C ALA A 182 -6.00 -14.58 19.35
N VAL A 183 -5.06 -14.62 20.31
CA VAL A 183 -4.98 -13.61 21.39
C VAL A 183 -4.73 -12.21 20.83
N THR A 184 -3.81 -12.09 19.88
CA THR A 184 -3.49 -10.80 19.27
C THR A 184 -4.58 -10.29 18.34
N ALA A 185 -5.33 -11.17 17.65
CA ALA A 185 -6.51 -10.79 16.90
C ALA A 185 -7.62 -10.24 17.81
N VAL A 186 -7.86 -10.89 18.96
CA VAL A 186 -8.78 -10.36 19.99
C VAL A 186 -8.30 -9.01 20.51
N TRP A 187 -6.99 -8.85 20.72
CA TRP A 187 -6.41 -7.57 21.12
C TRP A 187 -6.62 -6.48 20.07
N VAL A 188 -6.45 -6.77 18.78
CA VAL A 188 -6.74 -5.82 17.69
C VAL A 188 -8.21 -5.39 17.73
N MET A 189 -9.14 -6.32 17.93
CA MET A 189 -10.56 -6.02 18.05
C MET A 189 -10.86 -5.16 19.29
N PHE A 190 -10.20 -5.42 20.40
CA PHE A 190 -10.30 -4.61 21.61
C PHE A 190 -9.77 -3.18 21.38
N VAL A 191 -8.61 -3.02 20.74
CA VAL A 191 -8.06 -1.70 20.41
C VAL A 191 -8.98 -0.95 19.45
N ALA A 192 -9.50 -1.64 18.42
CA ALA A 192 -10.47 -1.07 17.49
C ALA A 192 -11.75 -0.62 18.21
N TRP A 193 -12.20 -1.37 19.22
CA TRP A 193 -13.33 -0.98 20.07
C TRP A 193 -13.05 0.29 20.89
N VAL A 194 -11.88 0.37 21.54
CA VAL A 194 -11.48 1.54 22.34
C VAL A 194 -11.36 2.79 21.45
N LEU A 195 -10.73 2.67 20.28
CA LEU A 195 -10.61 3.76 19.31
C LEU A 195 -11.98 4.15 18.73
N GLY A 196 -12.82 3.17 18.42
CA GLY A 196 -14.18 3.37 17.96
C GLY A 196 -15.06 4.11 18.98
N MET A 197 -14.94 3.79 20.28
CA MET A 197 -15.62 4.53 21.34
C MET A 197 -15.12 5.97 21.46
N ARG A 198 -13.83 6.23 21.24
CA ARG A 198 -13.28 7.59 21.22
C ARG A 198 -13.83 8.41 20.06
N GLU A 199 -13.92 7.83 18.86
CA GLU A 199 -14.57 8.47 17.70
C GLU A 199 -16.06 8.71 17.96
N ARG A 200 -16.75 7.74 18.56
CA ARG A 200 -18.17 7.87 18.95
C ARG A 200 -18.39 8.98 19.97
N LYS A 201 -17.50 9.14 20.96
CA LYS A 201 -17.54 10.25 21.92
C LYS A 201 -17.27 11.61 21.26
N ARG A 202 -16.42 11.67 20.23
CA ARG A 202 -16.12 12.92 19.51
C ARG A 202 -17.27 13.36 18.61
N LEU A 203 -17.91 12.43 17.91
CA LEU A 203 -18.86 12.72 16.84
C LEU A 203 -20.33 12.58 17.26
N GLY A 204 -20.61 11.91 18.38
CA GLY A 204 -21.96 11.45 18.70
C GLY A 204 -22.43 10.34 17.76
N THR A 205 -23.64 9.82 17.96
CA THR A 205 -24.28 8.91 17.01
C THR A 205 -24.94 9.72 15.90
N VAL A 206 -24.31 9.81 14.73
CA VAL A 206 -24.88 10.46 13.55
C VAL A 206 -25.72 9.43 12.80
N SER A 207 -27.04 9.63 12.78
CA SER A 207 -27.95 8.84 11.94
C SER A 207 -27.70 9.19 10.47
N LEU A 208 -27.31 8.19 9.67
CA LEU A 208 -27.19 8.33 8.21
C LEU A 208 -28.56 8.70 7.61
N PRO A 209 -28.73 9.86 6.95
CA PRO A 209 -29.96 10.17 6.25
C PRO A 209 -30.10 9.24 5.04
N GLY A 210 -31.16 8.44 5.01
CA GLY A 210 -31.75 7.83 3.82
C GLY A 210 -30.85 6.88 3.02
N GLN A 211 -31.15 5.58 3.07
CA GLN A 211 -30.80 4.63 2.01
C GLN A 211 -31.57 4.96 0.72
N ALA A 212 -31.24 6.07 0.06
CA ALA A 212 -31.68 6.33 -1.29
C ALA A 212 -30.81 5.49 -2.25
N SER A 213 -31.35 4.33 -2.63
CA SER A 213 -30.99 3.50 -3.78
C SER A 213 -29.50 3.54 -4.19
N VAL A 214 -28.71 2.64 -3.61
CA VAL A 214 -27.40 2.29 -4.16
C VAL A 214 -27.65 1.61 -5.50
N LYS A 215 -27.66 2.41 -6.57
CA LYS A 215 -27.50 1.95 -7.95
C LYS A 215 -26.23 1.08 -7.94
N LYS A 216 -26.42 -0.21 -8.23
CA LYS A 216 -25.44 -1.31 -8.30
C LYS A 216 -23.98 -0.83 -8.10
N PRO A 217 -23.32 -1.12 -6.97
CA PRO A 217 -21.93 -0.73 -6.82
C PRO A 217 -21.14 -1.40 -7.94
N ALA A 218 -20.43 -0.59 -8.73
CA ALA A 218 -19.40 -1.10 -9.62
C ALA A 218 -18.48 -2.00 -8.79
N THR A 219 -18.16 -3.17 -9.32
CA THR A 219 -17.28 -4.19 -8.70
C THR A 219 -16.19 -3.52 -7.86
N VAL A 220 -16.33 -3.57 -6.54
CA VAL A 220 -15.55 -2.78 -5.57
C VAL A 220 -14.14 -3.39 -5.37
N LEU A 221 -13.87 -4.53 -6.01
CA LEU A 221 -12.65 -5.32 -5.90
C LEU A 221 -11.85 -5.33 -7.21
N GLN A 222 -11.69 -4.17 -7.85
CA GLN A 222 -10.60 -4.01 -8.82
C GLN A 222 -9.42 -3.34 -8.10
N PRO A 223 -8.33 -4.06 -7.83
CA PRO A 223 -7.09 -3.40 -7.45
C PRO A 223 -6.74 -2.44 -8.58
N ALA A 224 -6.55 -1.17 -8.25
CA ALA A 224 -5.98 -0.22 -9.17
C ALA A 224 -4.51 -0.60 -9.33
N PHE A 225 -4.22 -1.53 -10.24
CA PHE A 225 -2.90 -1.57 -10.87
C PHE A 225 -2.75 -0.20 -11.53
N PRO A 226 -1.77 0.64 -11.15
CA PRO A 226 -1.45 1.78 -11.98
C PRO A 226 -0.95 1.20 -13.30
N GLU A 227 -1.84 1.13 -14.29
CA GLU A 227 -1.46 0.85 -15.66
C GLU A 227 -0.59 2.04 -16.07
N LEU A 228 0.73 1.84 -15.95
CA LEU A 228 1.72 2.76 -16.47
C LEU A 228 1.33 3.02 -17.91
N ALA A 229 1.03 4.27 -18.25
CA ALA A 229 0.65 4.66 -19.59
C ALA A 229 1.79 4.26 -20.55
N VAL A 230 1.65 3.10 -21.18
CA VAL A 230 2.54 2.68 -22.27
C VAL A 230 2.13 3.53 -23.47
N ALA A 231 3.09 4.22 -24.07
CA ALA A 231 2.88 5.20 -25.15
C ALA A 231 2.27 4.62 -26.45
N GLY A 232 1.97 3.32 -26.48
CA GLY A 232 1.28 2.65 -27.58
C GLY A 232 1.15 1.15 -27.31
N ALA A 233 0.08 0.54 -27.80
CA ALA A 233 -0.14 -0.90 -27.74
C ALA A 233 0.01 -1.50 -29.14
N MET A 234 0.72 -2.62 -29.25
CA MET A 234 0.90 -3.36 -30.51
C MET A 234 -0.19 -4.43 -30.61
N ASN A 235 -0.95 -4.43 -31.71
CA ASN A 235 -1.96 -5.46 -31.92
C ASN A 235 -1.29 -6.80 -32.26
N GLY A 236 -1.44 -7.80 -31.38
CA GLY A 236 -0.72 -9.08 -31.44
C GLY A 236 -1.04 -9.99 -32.63
N THR A 237 -2.05 -9.67 -33.44
CA THR A 237 -2.39 -10.43 -34.66
C THR A 237 -1.93 -9.76 -35.96
N THR A 238 -1.73 -8.44 -35.98
CA THR A 238 -1.36 -7.69 -37.20
C THR A 238 -0.02 -6.96 -37.09
N GLY A 239 0.59 -6.91 -35.91
CA GLY A 239 1.89 -6.27 -35.68
C GLY A 239 1.91 -4.75 -35.87
N GLN A 240 0.74 -4.11 -35.96
CA GLN A 240 0.62 -2.66 -36.06
C GLN A 240 0.61 -2.01 -34.67
N TRP A 241 1.36 -0.92 -34.56
CA TRP A 241 1.40 -0.06 -33.38
C TRP A 241 0.29 0.99 -33.48
N SER A 242 -0.60 1.04 -32.49
CA SER A 242 -1.57 2.13 -32.35
C SER A 242 -1.27 2.96 -31.10
N ALA A 243 -1.19 4.27 -31.29
CA ALA A 243 -1.13 5.23 -30.20
C ALA A 243 -2.51 5.33 -29.53
N ALA A 244 -2.54 5.39 -28.20
CA ALA A 244 -3.79 5.50 -27.44
C ALA A 244 -4.50 6.84 -27.75
N PRO A 245 -5.80 6.84 -28.10
CA PRO A 245 -6.58 8.06 -28.28
C PRO A 245 -6.91 8.63 -26.89
N GLY A 246 -5.95 9.34 -26.30
CA GLY A 246 -6.08 9.93 -24.96
C GLY A 246 -4.94 10.87 -24.57
N ALA A 247 -3.84 10.93 -25.33
CA ALA A 247 -2.71 11.82 -25.04
C ALA A 247 -2.97 13.32 -25.35
N ALA A 248 -4.19 13.70 -25.73
CA ALA A 248 -4.54 15.06 -26.12
C ALA A 248 -5.90 15.52 -25.58
N ALA A 249 -6.17 15.33 -24.28
CA ALA A 249 -7.18 16.10 -23.56
C ALA A 249 -7.07 15.83 -22.07
N HIS A 250 -6.34 16.69 -21.35
CA HIS A 250 -6.64 17.16 -19.98
C HIS A 250 -5.53 18.18 -19.63
N GLY A 251 -5.71 19.41 -20.10
CA GLY A 251 -4.90 20.54 -19.68
C GLY A 251 -5.35 21.00 -18.29
N GLY A 252 -4.41 20.99 -17.33
CA GLY A 252 -4.59 21.65 -16.03
C GLY A 252 -3.99 20.84 -14.88
N ASN A 253 -2.92 21.39 -14.29
CA ASN A 253 -2.29 21.00 -13.01
C ASN A 253 -1.08 20.04 -13.07
N VAL A 254 -0.14 20.32 -13.98
CA VAL A 254 1.26 19.91 -13.78
C VAL A 254 2.12 21.17 -13.76
N HIS A 255 2.66 21.50 -12.58
CA HIS A 255 3.70 22.51 -12.45
C HIS A 255 4.91 22.11 -13.29
N ALA A 256 5.25 22.93 -14.28
CA ALA A 256 6.46 22.76 -15.07
C ALA A 256 7.68 23.02 -14.18
N PHE A 257 8.50 21.98 -13.96
CA PHE A 257 9.83 22.12 -13.39
C PHE A 257 10.71 22.81 -14.44
N SER A 258 11.10 24.07 -14.20
CA SER A 258 12.00 24.80 -15.09
C SER A 258 13.45 24.38 -14.83
N THR A 259 13.95 23.42 -15.61
CA THR A 259 15.40 23.28 -15.83
C THR A 259 15.74 23.95 -17.16
N GLY A 260 15.78 25.28 -17.14
CA GLY A 260 16.18 26.10 -18.27
C GLY A 260 17.70 26.15 -18.39
N ARG A 261 18.24 25.35 -19.31
CA ARG A 261 19.54 25.59 -19.94
C ARG A 261 19.38 26.83 -20.82
N ILE A 262 20.23 27.83 -20.59
CA ILE A 262 20.24 29.10 -21.33
C ILE A 262 20.67 28.83 -22.76
N GLU A 263 19.78 29.13 -23.71
CA GLU A 263 20.17 29.45 -25.09
C GLU A 263 19.51 30.79 -25.45
N ALA A 264 20.36 31.77 -25.71
CA ALA A 264 19.98 33.11 -26.10
C ALA A 264 19.92 33.19 -27.64
N GLN A 265 18.90 33.87 -28.18
CA GLN A 265 19.07 34.88 -29.24
C GLN A 265 17.75 35.63 -29.56
N PRO A 266 17.80 36.82 -30.20
CA PRO A 266 17.11 37.99 -29.70
C PRO A 266 16.10 38.59 -30.69
N GLY A 267 15.21 39.45 -30.18
CA GLY A 267 14.70 40.58 -30.96
C GLY A 267 13.18 40.74 -31.02
N ALA A 268 12.77 41.95 -30.61
CA ALA A 268 11.53 42.68 -30.96
C ALA A 268 10.20 42.16 -30.39
N ALA A 269 9.25 42.98 -29.96
CA ALA A 269 9.19 44.40 -29.62
C ALA A 269 7.87 44.64 -28.85
N VAL A 270 7.83 45.75 -28.12
CA VAL A 270 6.78 46.27 -27.23
C VAL A 270 5.49 46.67 -27.98
N GLY A 271 4.33 46.55 -27.33
CA GLY A 271 3.08 47.24 -27.69
C GLY A 271 1.98 47.11 -26.60
N PRO A 272 1.42 48.20 -26.04
CA PRO A 272 0.48 48.20 -24.91
C PRO A 272 -1.00 48.44 -25.31
N ASP A 273 -1.87 48.53 -24.29
CA ASP A 273 -3.30 48.96 -24.28
C ASP A 273 -4.36 47.85 -24.53
N GLY A 274 -5.49 47.76 -23.81
CA GLY A 274 -6.06 48.57 -22.74
C GLY A 274 -7.44 48.05 -22.28
N SER A 275 -7.73 48.28 -20.99
CA SER A 275 -9.02 48.63 -20.34
C SER A 275 -10.35 47.85 -20.56
N GLY A 276 -10.95 47.48 -19.42
CA GLY A 276 -12.41 47.60 -19.13
C GLY A 276 -13.24 46.30 -19.30
N GLY A 277 -14.08 45.84 -18.37
CA GLY A 277 -14.53 46.32 -17.07
C GLY A 277 -15.58 45.35 -16.46
N SER A 278 -15.63 45.35 -15.13
CA SER A 278 -16.73 45.01 -14.19
C SER A 278 -17.54 43.71 -14.31
N GLY A 279 -17.58 42.95 -13.20
CA GLY A 279 -18.85 42.41 -12.69
C GLY A 279 -18.82 41.10 -11.90
N GLY A 280 -18.65 41.17 -10.57
CA GLY A 280 -19.43 40.35 -9.63
C GLY A 280 -18.80 39.10 -9.01
N GLY A 281 -18.38 39.22 -7.74
CA GLY A 281 -18.54 38.17 -6.71
C GLY A 281 -17.43 37.13 -6.54
N ASP A 282 -16.30 37.53 -5.95
CA ASP A 282 -15.25 36.58 -5.51
C ASP A 282 -15.44 36.18 -4.03
N GLU A 283 -16.04 35.01 -3.79
CA GLU A 283 -15.63 34.15 -2.66
C GLU A 283 -14.71 33.06 -3.24
N PRO A 284 -13.45 32.92 -2.80
CA PRO A 284 -12.58 31.90 -3.34
C PRO A 284 -13.03 30.49 -2.88
N PRO A 285 -12.98 29.48 -3.77
CA PRO A 285 -13.26 28.10 -3.40
C PRO A 285 -12.18 27.61 -2.43
N VAL A 286 -12.59 27.19 -1.25
CA VAL A 286 -11.68 26.58 -0.24
C VAL A 286 -11.17 25.24 -0.80
N GLY A 287 -10.05 25.32 -1.50
CA GLY A 287 -9.28 24.19 -2.00
C GLY A 287 -8.60 23.42 -0.86
N VAL A 288 -8.29 22.15 -1.12
CA VAL A 288 -7.83 21.10 -0.18
C VAL A 288 -6.38 21.32 0.31
N SER A 289 -5.96 22.56 0.49
CA SER A 289 -4.60 22.91 0.92
C SER A 289 -4.55 24.28 1.61
N SER A 290 -5.52 24.59 2.48
CA SER A 290 -5.38 25.75 3.36
C SER A 290 -4.34 25.46 4.45
N PRO A 291 -3.29 26.29 4.59
CA PRO A 291 -2.22 26.11 5.58
C PRO A 291 -2.70 26.13 7.05
N ASP A 292 -3.94 26.58 7.29
CA ASP A 292 -4.49 26.78 8.63
C ASP A 292 -5.01 25.50 9.30
N THR A 293 -5.01 24.35 8.60
CA THR A 293 -5.27 23.03 9.21
C THR A 293 -4.00 22.28 9.62
N ALA A 294 -2.82 22.76 9.24
CA ALA A 294 -1.55 22.20 9.67
C ALA A 294 -1.20 22.74 11.06
N ARG A 295 -1.42 21.94 12.10
CA ARG A 295 -0.91 22.25 13.45
C ARG A 295 0.60 22.45 13.37
N PRO A 296 1.15 23.63 13.72
CA PRO A 296 2.58 23.83 13.68
C PRO A 296 3.23 23.13 14.88
N ARG A 297 4.30 22.36 14.59
CA ARG A 297 5.25 21.71 15.51
C ARG A 297 4.80 20.42 16.18
N LEU A 298 4.98 19.31 15.46
CA LEU A 298 5.60 18.12 16.05
C LEU A 298 6.50 17.47 14.99
N ILE A 299 7.79 17.47 15.32
CA ILE A 299 8.84 16.71 14.63
C ILE A 299 8.58 15.23 14.96
N TRP A 300 8.32 14.42 13.95
CA TRP A 300 8.62 12.98 13.90
C TRP A 300 8.87 12.61 12.43
#